data_AF-A0A3Q0JG02-F1
#
_entry.id   AF-A0A3Q0JG02-F1
#
_cell.length_a   1.000
_cell.length_b   1.000
_cell.length_c   1.000
_cell.angle_alpha   90.00
_cell.angle_beta   90.00
_cell.angle_gamma   90.00
#
_symmetry.space_group_name_H-M   'P 1'
#
loop_
_entity.id
_entity.type
_entity.pdbx_description
1 polymer ?
#
loop_
_entity_poly.entity_id
_entity_poly.type
_entity_poly.pdbx_seq_one_letter_code
_entity_poly.pdbx_strand_id
1 'polypeptide(L)'
;MTTEFISVMRWENTTNDDRIHISHEVTNFEFLYEPFYISVDTVPPHDERFIGYGYTRNSQVYEMFIAGYTFKVLSPVFNCHWGLLTKKQRPPWREVQNNYNRLLMDDFKREVFAKYKYIPPAALASGTVDVSSTKVAFSNGATGHKNTPKP
;
A
#
# COMPACT_ATOMS: atom_id res chain seq x y z
N MET A 1 -12.64 -9.43 -11.38
CA MET A 1 -11.96 -9.80 -10.12
C MET A 1 -12.18 -8.65 -9.15
N THR A 2 -13.13 -8.82 -8.24
CA THR A 2 -13.44 -7.84 -7.19
C THR A 2 -12.37 -7.93 -6.12
N THR A 3 -11.76 -6.79 -5.78
CA THR A 3 -10.66 -6.67 -4.82
C THR A 3 -11.18 -6.93 -3.41
N GLU A 4 -10.99 -8.14 -2.90
CA GLU A 4 -11.32 -8.62 -1.54
C GLU A 4 -10.31 -8.09 -0.50
N PHE A 5 -10.00 -6.80 -0.55
CA PHE A 5 -8.88 -6.27 0.23
C PHE A 5 -9.26 -6.04 1.69
N ILE A 6 -10.37 -5.33 1.88
CA ILE A 6 -11.04 -5.07 3.16
C ILE A 6 -12.51 -5.21 2.86
N SER A 7 -13.02 -6.43 3.01
CA SER A 7 -14.40 -6.73 2.67
C SER A 7 -15.33 -6.06 3.69
N VAL A 8 -15.89 -4.92 3.31
CA VAL A 8 -16.90 -4.20 4.11
C VAL A 8 -18.07 -5.12 4.42
N MET A 9 -18.50 -5.91 3.44
CA MET A 9 -19.55 -6.93 3.62
C MET A 9 -19.19 -7.96 4.70
N ARG A 10 -17.92 -8.39 4.76
CA ARG A 10 -17.46 -9.30 5.81
C ARG A 10 -17.42 -8.62 7.18
N TRP A 11 -17.04 -7.35 7.23
CA TRP A 11 -17.06 -6.57 8.46
C TRP A 11 -18.49 -6.32 8.98
N GLU A 12 -19.43 -5.93 8.12
CA GLU A 12 -20.85 -5.70 8.46
C GLU A 12 -21.48 -6.95 9.10
N ASN A 13 -21.16 -8.15 8.60
CA ASN A 13 -21.66 -9.40 9.18
C ASN A 13 -21.11 -9.70 10.59
N THR A 14 -20.14 -8.93 11.06
CA THR A 14 -19.52 -9.06 12.39
C THR A 14 -19.87 -7.90 13.33
N THR A 15 -20.76 -6.97 12.95
CA THR A 15 -21.11 -5.80 13.79
C THR A 15 -22.21 -6.07 14.81
N ASN A 16 -22.69 -7.31 14.92
CA ASN A 16 -23.77 -7.67 15.87
C ASN A 16 -23.27 -7.80 17.32
N ASP A 17 -21.96 -7.87 17.55
CA ASP A 17 -21.36 -7.81 18.90
C ASP A 17 -20.83 -6.40 19.15
N ASP A 18 -21.31 -5.76 20.21
CA ASP A 18 -20.88 -4.41 20.62
C ASP A 18 -19.44 -4.38 21.15
N ARG A 19 -18.86 -5.55 21.48
CA ARG A 19 -17.47 -5.63 21.96
C ARG A 19 -16.49 -5.59 20.80
N ILE A 20 -15.38 -4.90 21.01
CA ILE A 20 -14.28 -4.86 20.04
C ILE A 20 -13.67 -6.26 19.90
N HIS A 21 -13.67 -6.77 18.68
CA HIS A 21 -13.10 -8.07 18.33
C HIS A 21 -12.48 -8.04 16.93
N ILE A 22 -11.73 -9.09 16.59
CA ILE A 22 -11.19 -9.28 15.24
C ILE A 22 -12.31 -9.82 14.35
N SER A 23 -12.65 -9.08 13.29
CA SER A 23 -13.59 -9.52 12.26
C SER A 23 -12.93 -10.56 11.35
N HIS A 24 -11.79 -10.19 10.74
CA HIS A 24 -11.05 -11.06 9.83
C HIS A 24 -9.62 -10.59 9.60
N GLU A 25 -8.79 -11.49 9.10
CA GLU A 25 -7.45 -11.16 8.59
C GLU A 25 -7.54 -10.62 7.16
N VAL A 26 -6.72 -9.63 6.85
CA VAL A 26 -6.55 -9.06 5.51
C VAL A 26 -5.71 -10.03 4.68
N THR A 27 -6.25 -10.48 3.54
CA THR A 27 -5.67 -11.60 2.78
C THR A 27 -4.75 -11.19 1.65
N ASN A 28 -4.83 -9.95 1.18
CA ASN A 28 -4.03 -9.46 0.07
C ASN A 28 -3.20 -8.25 0.50
N PHE A 29 -2.18 -7.87 -0.29
CA PHE A 29 -1.55 -6.54 -0.24
C PHE A 29 -1.95 -5.65 -1.45
N GLU A 30 -2.38 -4.40 -1.23
CA GLU A 30 -2.84 -3.46 -2.26
C GLU A 30 -2.03 -2.20 -2.11
N PHE A 31 -1.15 -2.01 -3.08
CA PHE A 31 -0.26 -0.89 -3.12
C PHE A 31 -1.07 0.41 -3.28
N LEU A 32 -0.76 1.42 -2.46
CA LEU A 32 -1.47 2.71 -2.31
C LEU A 32 -2.69 2.71 -1.38
N TYR A 33 -3.06 1.57 -0.81
CA TYR A 33 -4.07 1.56 0.25
C TYR A 33 -3.48 2.09 1.56
N GLU A 34 -4.07 3.15 2.12
CA GLU A 34 -3.64 3.81 3.35
C GLU A 34 -4.60 3.51 4.53
N PRO A 35 -4.48 2.34 5.21
CA PRO A 35 -5.32 2.01 6.35
C PRO A 35 -5.13 3.00 7.50
N PHE A 36 -6.14 3.16 8.34
CA PHE A 36 -5.91 3.55 9.73
C PHE A 36 -5.73 2.28 10.55
N TYR A 37 -4.67 2.19 11.33
CA TYR A 37 -4.34 1.00 12.10
C TYR A 37 -3.80 1.39 13.48
N ILE A 38 -3.86 0.44 14.40
CA ILE A 38 -3.21 0.48 15.71
C ILE A 38 -2.19 -0.64 15.71
N SER A 39 -0.97 -0.35 16.16
CA SER A 39 0.10 -1.33 16.22
C SER A 39 0.84 -1.29 17.55
N VAL A 40 1.65 -2.31 17.78
CA VAL A 40 2.73 -2.27 18.76
C VAL A 40 3.84 -1.34 18.27
N ASP A 41 4.68 -0.86 19.19
CA ASP A 41 5.79 0.07 18.90
C ASP A 41 6.98 -0.57 18.16
N THR A 42 6.88 -1.86 17.82
CA THR A 42 7.92 -2.58 17.07
C THR A 42 7.80 -2.42 15.55
N VAL A 43 6.73 -1.78 15.06
CA VAL A 43 6.55 -1.59 13.61
C VAL A 43 7.65 -0.69 13.04
N PRO A 44 8.04 -0.85 11.76
CA PRO A 44 8.97 0.06 11.13
C PRO A 44 8.51 1.52 11.26
N PRO A 45 9.43 2.46 11.56
CA PRO A 45 9.09 3.87 11.63
C PRO A 45 8.71 4.42 10.24
N HIS A 46 8.12 5.60 10.20
CA HIS A 46 7.92 6.31 8.93
C HIS A 46 9.27 6.66 8.30
N ASP A 47 9.43 6.43 7.01
CA ASP A 47 10.64 6.78 6.28
C ASP A 47 10.68 8.29 6.00
N GLU A 48 11.70 8.96 6.51
CA GLU A 48 11.85 10.42 6.50
C GLU A 48 12.08 11.00 5.10
N ARG A 49 12.36 10.18 4.08
CA ARG A 49 12.47 10.65 2.69
C ARG A 49 11.15 11.17 2.14
N PHE A 50 10.02 10.65 2.62
CA PHE A 50 8.69 11.04 2.16
C PHE A 50 8.16 12.25 2.92
N ILE A 51 8.55 13.44 2.46
CA ILE A 51 8.17 14.72 3.06
C ILE A 51 6.95 15.31 2.37
N GLY A 52 6.07 15.94 3.14
CA GLY A 52 4.90 16.63 2.62
C GLY A 52 3.77 15.68 2.26
N TYR A 53 3.10 15.92 1.14
CA TYR A 53 1.91 15.17 0.77
C TYR A 53 2.23 13.87 0.02
N GLY A 54 1.68 12.77 0.56
CA GLY A 54 1.63 11.46 -0.10
C GLY A 54 2.80 10.56 0.28
N TYR A 55 2.55 9.24 0.20
CA TYR A 55 3.52 8.16 0.38
C TYR A 55 4.09 7.96 1.79
N THR A 56 3.74 8.75 2.81
CA THR A 56 4.21 8.53 4.20
C THR A 56 3.59 7.28 4.84
N ARG A 57 2.27 7.07 4.71
CA ARG A 57 1.61 5.88 5.29
C ARG A 57 1.73 4.66 4.39
N ASN A 58 1.60 4.86 3.09
CA ASN A 58 1.78 3.81 2.09
C ASN A 58 3.15 3.11 2.19
N SER A 59 4.23 3.87 2.36
CA SER A 59 5.58 3.31 2.46
C SER A 59 5.74 2.46 3.72
N GLN A 60 5.26 2.94 4.87
CA GLN A 60 5.31 2.20 6.12
C GLN A 60 4.48 0.90 6.08
N VAL A 61 3.24 0.98 5.58
CA VAL A 61 2.36 -0.20 5.46
C VAL A 61 2.95 -1.23 4.48
N TYR A 62 3.60 -0.75 3.41
CA TYR A 62 4.36 -1.61 2.51
C TYR A 62 5.55 -2.27 3.21
N GLU A 63 6.34 -1.53 4.00
CA GLU A 63 7.46 -2.12 4.74
C GLU A 63 6.98 -3.15 5.76
N MET A 64 5.92 -2.85 6.51
CA MET A 64 5.27 -3.80 7.42
C MET A 64 4.86 -5.09 6.70
N PHE A 65 4.26 -4.97 5.51
CA PHE A 65 3.89 -6.13 4.70
C PHE A 65 5.11 -6.97 4.32
N ILE A 66 6.19 -6.35 3.83
CA ILE A 66 7.44 -7.06 3.47
C ILE A 66 8.12 -7.66 4.70
N ALA A 67 8.03 -6.99 5.85
CA ALA A 67 8.54 -7.48 7.14
C ALA A 67 7.71 -8.63 7.75
N GLY A 68 6.60 -9.03 7.11
CA GLY A 68 5.79 -10.17 7.52
C GLY A 68 4.71 -9.87 8.57
N TYR A 69 4.35 -8.60 8.77
CA TYR A 69 3.22 -8.24 9.62
C TYR A 69 1.90 -8.67 8.99
N THR A 70 0.99 -9.19 9.82
CA THR A 70 -0.38 -9.50 9.42
C THR A 70 -1.33 -8.39 9.86
N PHE A 71 -2.25 -8.02 8.98
CA PHE A 71 -3.26 -6.99 9.24
C PHE A 71 -4.60 -7.65 9.57
N LYS A 72 -5.29 -7.11 10.57
CA LYS A 72 -6.58 -7.62 11.02
C LYS A 72 -7.58 -6.49 11.09
N VAL A 73 -8.79 -6.74 10.62
CA VAL A 73 -9.90 -5.78 10.66
C VAL A 73 -10.60 -5.91 12.01
N LEU A 74 -10.79 -4.79 12.69
CA LEU A 74 -11.53 -4.72 13.95
C LEU A 74 -13.01 -4.45 13.69
N SER A 75 -13.89 -5.12 14.44
CA SER A 75 -15.33 -4.87 14.48
C SER A 75 -15.75 -4.56 15.92
N PRO A 76 -16.75 -3.68 16.15
CA PRO A 76 -17.48 -2.85 15.18
C PRO A 76 -16.80 -1.49 14.94
N VAL A 77 -15.46 -1.43 14.96
CA VAL A 77 -14.70 -0.17 14.86
C VAL A 77 -14.66 0.34 13.42
N PHE A 78 -15.01 1.60 13.22
CA PHE A 78 -14.89 2.30 11.94
C PHE A 78 -14.46 3.76 12.15
N ASN A 79 -13.94 4.37 11.09
CA ASN A 79 -13.63 5.81 11.06
C ASN A 79 -14.44 6.46 9.94
N CYS A 80 -14.97 7.64 10.21
CA CYS A 80 -15.63 8.47 9.22
C CYS A 80 -14.70 9.63 8.82
N HIS A 81 -14.47 9.79 7.52
CA HIS A 81 -13.82 10.98 6.99
C HIS A 81 -14.90 11.93 6.44
N TRP A 82 -14.91 13.17 6.93
CA TRP A 82 -15.87 14.16 6.44
C TRP A 82 -15.38 14.83 5.16
N GLY A 83 -16.24 14.83 4.14
CA GLY A 83 -15.98 15.50 2.88
C GLY A 83 -15.14 14.70 1.89
N LEU A 84 -15.51 14.82 0.61
CA LEU A 84 -14.75 14.32 -0.53
C LEU A 84 -14.13 15.51 -1.26
N LEU A 85 -12.80 15.66 -1.16
CA LEU A 85 -12.11 16.71 -1.89
C LEU A 85 -12.06 16.39 -3.38
N THR A 86 -12.73 17.22 -4.18
CA THR A 86 -12.66 17.16 -5.65
C THR A 86 -11.29 17.62 -6.15
N LYS A 87 -10.87 17.16 -7.34
CA LYS A 87 -9.57 17.55 -7.93
C LYS A 87 -9.41 19.07 -8.05
N LYS A 88 -10.48 19.80 -8.36
CA LYS A 88 -10.49 21.26 -8.52
C LYS A 88 -10.14 22.02 -7.23
N GLN A 89 -10.39 21.43 -6.07
CA GLN A 89 -10.14 22.04 -4.76
C GLN A 89 -8.73 21.74 -4.22
N ARG A 90 -7.92 20.96 -4.95
CA ARG A 90 -6.58 20.57 -4.49
C ARG A 90 -5.59 21.67 -4.89
N PRO A 91 -4.76 22.13 -3.95
CA PRO A 91 -3.74 23.12 -4.29
C PRO A 91 -2.65 22.48 -5.17
N PRO A 92 -2.08 23.19 -6.16
CA PRO A 92 -1.13 22.61 -7.12
C PRO A 92 0.11 21.97 -6.49
N TRP A 93 0.60 22.52 -5.38
CA TRP A 93 1.76 21.98 -4.65
C TRP A 93 1.58 20.53 -4.21
N ARG A 94 0.33 20.10 -3.99
CA ARG A 94 -0.01 18.74 -3.57
C ARG A 94 0.40 17.72 -4.63
N GLU A 95 0.14 18.02 -5.89
CA GLU A 95 0.47 17.12 -7.01
C GLU A 95 1.97 17.10 -7.26
N VAL A 96 2.64 18.24 -7.13
CA VAL A 96 4.11 18.33 -7.22
C VAL A 96 4.78 17.46 -6.16
N GLN A 97 4.37 17.59 -4.90
CA GLN A 97 4.90 16.76 -3.81
C GLN A 97 4.59 15.28 -4.00
N ASN A 98 3.36 14.94 -4.38
CA ASN A 98 2.96 13.56 -4.64
C ASN A 98 3.79 12.92 -5.76
N ASN A 99 4.10 13.67 -6.83
CA ASN A 99 4.91 13.20 -7.94
C ASN A 99 6.37 13.01 -7.53
N TYR A 100 6.93 13.93 -6.73
CA TYR A 100 8.27 13.77 -6.17
C TYR A 100 8.37 12.51 -5.30
N ASN A 101 7.43 12.34 -4.36
CA ASN A 101 7.39 11.18 -3.46
C ASN A 101 7.15 9.86 -4.21
N ARG A 102 6.38 9.87 -5.30
CA ARG A 102 6.20 8.69 -6.16
C ARG A 102 7.53 8.17 -6.72
N LEU A 103 8.45 9.07 -7.09
CA LEU A 103 9.75 8.67 -7.65
C LEU A 103 10.66 8.04 -6.59
N LEU A 104 10.60 8.53 -5.36
CA LEU A 104 11.36 7.95 -4.23
C LEU A 104 10.93 6.51 -3.89
N MET A 105 9.68 6.17 -4.22
CA MET A 105 9.10 4.88 -3.84
C MET A 105 9.77 3.68 -4.53
N ASP A 106 10.30 3.86 -5.74
CA ASP A 106 10.96 2.77 -6.46
C ASP A 106 12.29 2.37 -5.80
N ASP A 107 13.02 3.34 -5.25
CA ASP A 107 14.27 3.10 -4.52
C ASP A 107 13.96 2.50 -3.15
N PHE A 108 12.99 3.09 -2.43
CA PHE A 108 12.50 2.57 -1.15
C PHE A 108 12.11 1.09 -1.22
N LYS A 109 11.33 0.69 -2.24
CA LYS A 109 10.92 -0.70 -2.43
C LYS A 109 12.12 -1.65 -2.52
N ARG A 110 13.13 -1.29 -3.32
CA ARG A 110 14.33 -2.13 -3.50
C ARG A 110 15.11 -2.28 -2.20
N GLU A 111 15.28 -1.19 -1.47
CA GLU A 111 15.97 -1.19 -0.17
C GLU A 111 15.23 -2.03 0.86
N VAL A 112 13.90 -1.90 0.95
CA VAL A 112 13.06 -2.70 1.86
C VAL A 112 13.14 -4.19 1.50
N PHE A 113 13.01 -4.55 0.22
CA PHE A 113 13.18 -5.94 -0.21
C PHE A 113 14.55 -6.51 0.18
N ALA A 114 15.62 -5.72 -0.02
CA ALA A 114 16.98 -6.12 0.35
C ALA A 114 17.14 -6.27 1.88
N LYS A 115 16.58 -5.33 2.66
CA LYS A 115 16.62 -5.31 4.13
C LYS A 115 16.04 -6.58 4.74
N TYR A 116 14.86 -7.01 4.29
CA TYR A 116 14.18 -8.18 4.85
C TYR A 116 14.51 -9.49 4.13
N LYS A 117 15.41 -9.46 3.12
CA LYS A 117 15.74 -10.62 2.27
C LYS A 117 14.51 -11.35 1.73
N TYR A 118 13.42 -10.61 1.51
CA TYR A 118 12.16 -11.19 1.14
C TYR A 118 12.25 -11.73 -0.29
N ILE A 119 12.16 -13.06 -0.43
CA ILE A 119 11.98 -13.72 -1.71
C ILE A 119 10.47 -13.85 -1.90
N PRO A 120 9.87 -13.24 -2.94
CA PRO A 120 8.44 -13.42 -3.21
C PRO A 120 8.10 -14.92 -3.30
N PRO A 121 6.94 -15.38 -2.78
CA PRO A 121 6.54 -16.79 -2.87
C PRO A 121 6.60 -17.36 -4.29
N ALA A 122 6.34 -16.53 -5.30
CA ALA A 122 6.48 -16.90 -6.72
C ALA A 122 7.92 -17.21 -7.15
N ALA A 123 8.93 -16.59 -6.53
CA ALA A 123 10.35 -16.84 -6.80
C ALA A 123 10.93 -18.02 -6.01
N LEU A 124 10.31 -18.39 -4.87
CA LEU A 124 10.64 -19.63 -4.15
C LEU A 124 10.22 -20.89 -4.91
N ALA A 125 9.19 -20.81 -5.76
CA ALA A 125 8.68 -21.95 -6.54
C ALA A 125 9.56 -22.34 -7.74
N SER A 126 10.52 -21.50 -8.17
CA SER A 126 11.29 -21.71 -9.42
C SER A 126 12.76 -22.10 -9.23
N GLY A 127 13.21 -22.35 -7.99
CA GLY A 127 14.50 -23.03 -7.71
C GLY A 127 15.78 -22.42 -8.28
N THR A 128 15.75 -21.16 -8.71
CA THR A 128 16.89 -20.50 -9.37
C THR A 128 16.97 -19.05 -8.92
N VAL A 129 17.83 -18.74 -7.94
CA VAL A 129 18.11 -17.35 -7.57
C VAL A 129 19.60 -17.09 -7.70
N ASP A 130 19.99 -16.61 -8.87
CA ASP A 130 21.18 -15.78 -9.03
C ASP A 130 20.79 -14.33 -8.72
N VAL A 131 21.29 -13.82 -7.59
CA VAL A 131 20.97 -12.50 -7.05
C VAL A 131 21.63 -11.36 -7.86
N SER A 132 22.46 -11.68 -8.86
CA SER A 132 23.16 -10.69 -9.68
C SER A 132 22.42 -10.30 -10.97
N SER A 133 21.36 -11.02 -11.35
CA SER A 133 20.73 -10.88 -12.67
C SER A 133 19.21 -10.68 -12.65
N THR A 134 18.59 -10.49 -11.49
CA THR A 134 17.13 -10.31 -11.41
C THR A 134 16.69 -8.92 -11.91
N LYS A 135 16.61 -8.74 -13.24
CA LYS A 135 15.70 -7.77 -13.85
C LYS A 135 14.28 -8.24 -13.56
N VAL A 136 13.74 -7.86 -12.41
CA VAL A 136 12.31 -7.99 -12.14
C VAL A 136 11.60 -6.96 -13.02
N ALA A 137 11.04 -7.43 -14.13
CA ALA A 137 10.12 -6.66 -14.94
C ALA A 137 8.88 -6.35 -14.12
N PHE A 138 8.84 -5.17 -13.52
CA PHE A 138 7.57 -4.56 -13.16
C PHE A 138 6.98 -4.05 -14.47
N SER A 139 5.83 -4.61 -14.86
CA SER A 139 5.05 -4.04 -15.95
C SER A 139 4.76 -2.59 -15.58
N ASN A 140 5.45 -1.67 -16.25
CA ASN A 140 4.97 -0.30 -16.33
C ASN A 140 3.55 -0.42 -16.88
N GLY A 141 2.56 -0.09 -16.05
CA GLY A 141 1.25 0.33 -16.52
C GLY A 141 1.46 1.60 -17.33
N ALA A 142 1.96 1.44 -18.56
CA ALA A 142 1.95 2.46 -19.58
C ALA A 142 0.47 2.70 -19.89
N THR A 143 -0.12 3.71 -19.27
CA THR A 143 -1.26 4.39 -19.87
C THR A 143 -0.74 4.94 -21.19
N GLY A 144 -1.01 4.22 -22.28
CA GLY A 144 -0.76 4.70 -23.62
C GLY A 144 -1.60 5.94 -23.86
N HIS A 145 -1.00 7.12 -23.68
CA HIS A 145 -1.57 8.34 -24.19
C HIS A 145 -1.18 8.42 -25.66
N LYS A 146 -2.06 7.93 -26.54
CA LYS A 146 -1.99 8.22 -27.97
C LYS A 146 -2.34 9.69 -28.13
N ASN A 147 -1.31 10.55 -28.23
CA ASN A 147 -1.48 11.88 -28.78
C ASN A 147 -1.72 11.74 -30.29
N THR A 148 -2.98 11.67 -30.70
CA THR A 148 -3.38 12.01 -32.06
C THR A 148 -3.69 13.51 -32.08
N PRO A 149 -3.04 14.32 -32.91
CA PRO A 149 -3.48 15.69 -33.13
C PRO A 149 -4.87 15.63 -33.80
N LYS A 150 -5.85 16.34 -33.22
CA LYS A 150 -7.14 16.56 -33.88
C LYS A 150 -6.96 17.58 -35.01
N PRO A 151 -7.70 17.41 -36.13
CA PRO A 151 -7.75 18.40 -37.20
C PRO A 151 -8.36 19.73 -36.74
#